data_AF-A0A437K7S9-F1
#
_entry.id   AF-A0A437K7S9-F1
#
_cell.length_a   1.000
_cell.length_b   1.000
_cell.length_c   1.000
_cell.angle_alpha   90.00
_cell.angle_beta   90.00
_cell.angle_gamma   90.00
#
_symmetry.space_group_name_H-M   'P 1'
#
loop_
_entity.id
_entity.type
_entity.pdbx_description
1 polymer ?
#
loop_
_entity_poly.entity_id
_entity_poly.type
_entity_poly.pdbx_seq_one_letter_code
_entity_poly.pdbx_strand_id
1 'polypeptide(L)'
;MTEGFHDAIIERVEREGENLHLFINTESGFYNKSYVHLVLLNVLTEFAEMPLQTGQYMIYDELMRIKDGYALRVLFDAPESEWTISMKSIEASCYYRPAFYTIYHNEEMGEELSFEDYLKQLNHPDHNYWLITPDVSCPIKIDSHEVILENGKMSFKEDKIIISVANSRYVYNMDEYHPINFIFTETYEDPYAQNNEPLPQEEIESAILGNDLELQVRAWNTLFSNPMNHVDLINNVLLQTEISEENEMLLAVFISEFNEKGILTEEVIEKFQSMID
;
A
#
# COMPACT_ATOMS: atom_id res chain seq x y z
N MET A 1 -0.47 9.53 12.49
CA MET A 1 0.93 9.13 12.26
C MET A 1 1.54 10.12 11.29
N THR A 2 2.73 10.65 11.58
CA THR A 2 3.54 11.38 10.60
C THR A 2 4.10 10.34 9.64
N GLU A 3 3.72 10.40 8.37
CA GLU A 3 4.28 9.53 7.33
C GLU A 3 5.75 9.92 7.09
N GLY A 4 6.63 8.93 6.96
CA GLY A 4 8.08 9.09 6.76
C GLY A 4 8.60 8.02 5.80
N PHE A 5 9.91 7.86 5.69
CA PHE A 5 10.56 6.89 4.81
C PHE A 5 11.24 5.75 5.57
N HIS A 6 10.77 5.42 6.78
CA HIS A 6 11.34 4.32 7.55
C HIS A 6 11.18 2.98 6.79
N ASP A 7 12.26 2.20 6.72
CA ASP A 7 12.40 0.97 5.94
C ASP A 7 12.32 1.14 4.42
N ALA A 8 12.25 2.36 3.90
CA ALA A 8 12.19 2.59 2.46
C ALA A 8 13.56 2.40 1.79
N ILE A 9 13.57 1.98 0.53
CA ILE A 9 14.77 1.68 -0.24
C ILE A 9 14.89 2.65 -1.41
N ILE A 10 16.08 3.23 -1.61
CA ILE A 10 16.38 3.99 -2.82
C ILE A 10 16.60 3.03 -3.99
N GLU A 11 15.71 3.02 -4.96
CA GLU A 11 15.84 2.15 -6.14
C GLU A 11 16.54 2.83 -7.31
N ARG A 12 16.36 4.14 -7.46
CA ARG A 12 17.01 4.91 -8.53
C ARG A 12 17.37 6.31 -8.05
N VAL A 13 18.52 6.78 -8.53
CA VAL A 13 19.04 8.13 -8.30
C VAL A 13 19.39 8.74 -9.65
N GLU A 14 18.78 9.87 -9.98
CA GLU A 14 19.08 10.60 -11.22
C GLU A 14 19.43 12.05 -10.91
N ARG A 15 20.33 12.63 -11.71
CA ARG A 15 20.74 14.03 -11.61
C ARG A 15 20.46 14.72 -12.94
N GLU A 16 19.60 15.74 -12.91
CA GLU A 16 19.23 16.54 -14.08
C GLU A 16 19.54 18.01 -13.83
N GLY A 17 20.66 18.49 -14.35
CA GLY A 17 21.13 19.86 -14.08
C GLY A 17 21.39 20.06 -12.58
N GLU A 18 20.66 21.00 -11.97
CA GLU A 18 20.73 21.28 -10.53
C GLU A 18 19.70 20.49 -9.71
N ASN A 19 18.93 19.60 -10.35
CA ASN A 19 17.91 18.81 -9.68
C ASN A 19 18.42 17.39 -9.37
N LEU A 20 17.96 16.87 -8.24
CA LEU A 20 18.22 15.50 -7.80
C LEU A 20 16.89 14.76 -7.68
N HIS A 21 16.81 13.61 -8.33
CA HIS A 21 15.63 12.76 -8.38
C HIS A 21 15.92 11.49 -7.58
N LEU A 22 15.10 11.23 -6.57
CA LEU A 22 15.15 10.02 -5.76
C LEU A 22 13.88 9.22 -6.01
N PHE A 23 14.05 7.98 -6.43
CA PHE A 23 12.96 7.04 -6.61
C PHE A 23 13.04 6.01 -5.49
N ILE A 24 12.03 6.03 -4.63
CA ILE A 24 12.04 5.39 -3.32
C ILE A 24 10.93 4.36 -3.29
N ASN A 25 11.27 3.09 -3.08
CA ASN A 25 10.34 2.02 -2.81
C ASN A 25 10.01 2.00 -1.31
N THR A 26 8.73 2.05 -0.97
CA THR A 26 8.24 2.10 0.41
C THR A 26 7.46 0.84 0.80
N GLU A 27 7.45 -0.20 -0.04
CA GLU A 27 6.70 -1.45 0.17
C GLU A 27 7.17 -2.24 1.39
N SER A 28 8.42 -2.07 1.82
CA SER A 28 8.98 -2.66 3.04
C SER A 28 8.51 -1.96 4.33
N GLY A 29 7.87 -0.80 4.22
CA GLY A 29 7.37 -0.03 5.35
C GLY A 29 5.86 -0.19 5.58
N PHE A 30 5.34 0.48 6.62
CA PHE A 30 3.91 0.46 6.98
C PHE A 30 3.11 1.58 6.28
N TYR A 31 3.42 1.87 5.02
CA TYR A 31 2.84 3.00 4.28
C TYR A 31 1.95 2.52 3.15
N ASN A 32 0.81 3.20 2.96
CA ASN A 32 -0.08 2.89 1.84
C ASN A 32 0.55 3.26 0.49
N LYS A 33 1.41 4.29 0.46
CA LYS A 33 2.20 4.64 -0.71
C LYS A 33 3.24 3.56 -0.90
N SER A 34 3.35 3.02 -2.10
CA SER A 34 4.26 1.93 -2.44
C SER A 34 5.51 2.44 -3.14
N TYR A 35 5.42 3.63 -3.75
CA TYR A 35 6.54 4.27 -4.41
C TYR A 35 6.46 5.79 -4.29
N VAL A 36 7.61 6.43 -4.10
CA VAL A 36 7.70 7.89 -4.05
C VAL A 36 8.83 8.36 -4.96
N HIS A 37 8.52 9.27 -5.87
CA HIS A 37 9.51 10.03 -6.62
C HIS A 37 9.65 11.42 -5.99
N LEU A 38 10.78 11.65 -5.34
CA LEU A 38 11.15 12.96 -4.82
C LEU A 38 12.02 13.70 -5.83
N VAL A 39 11.66 14.95 -6.11
CA VAL A 39 12.46 15.86 -6.92
C VAL A 39 12.93 17.01 -6.04
N LEU A 40 14.23 17.02 -5.74
CA LEU A 40 14.88 18.09 -4.98
C LEU A 40 15.35 19.14 -5.97
N LEU A 41 14.64 20.27 -5.99
CA LEU A 41 14.79 21.32 -6.99
C LEU A 41 15.87 22.33 -6.59
N ASN A 42 16.82 22.54 -7.50
CA ASN A 42 17.97 23.43 -7.32
C ASN A 42 18.73 23.12 -6.01
N VAL A 43 19.43 21.98 -6.00
CA VAL A 43 20.27 21.55 -4.88
C VAL A 43 21.35 22.61 -4.62
N LEU A 44 21.40 23.09 -3.37
CA LEU A 44 22.32 24.13 -2.91
C LEU A 44 23.59 23.51 -2.32
N THR A 45 23.42 22.51 -1.45
CA THR A 45 24.54 21.77 -0.85
C THR A 45 24.16 20.32 -0.63
N GLU A 46 25.16 19.45 -0.70
CA GLU A 46 25.04 18.04 -0.39
C GLU A 46 26.17 17.68 0.56
N PHE A 47 25.83 17.26 1.77
CA PHE A 47 26.77 16.77 2.76
C PHE A 47 26.51 15.29 3.01
N ALA A 48 27.51 14.46 2.73
CA ALA A 48 27.43 13.01 2.80
C ALA A 48 28.72 12.43 3.35
N GLU A 49 28.59 11.46 4.26
CA GLU A 49 29.73 10.62 4.65
C GLU A 49 30.06 9.60 3.56
N MET A 50 29.03 9.09 2.88
CA MET A 50 29.14 8.20 1.73
C MET A 50 28.26 8.70 0.59
N PRO A 51 28.61 8.41 -0.69
CA PRO A 51 27.79 8.80 -1.82
C PRO A 51 26.40 8.18 -1.72
N LEU A 52 25.38 8.97 -2.07
CA LEU A 52 24.05 8.42 -2.28
C LEU A 52 24.09 7.38 -3.40
N GLN A 53 23.52 6.21 -3.15
CA GLN A 53 23.50 5.08 -4.07
C GLN A 53 22.20 4.28 -3.94
N THR A 54 21.92 3.47 -4.96
CA THR A 54 20.79 2.55 -4.96
C THR A 54 21.00 1.44 -3.92
N GLY A 55 19.90 0.91 -3.39
CA GLY A 55 19.88 -0.13 -2.36
C GLY A 55 20.07 0.37 -0.93
N GLN A 56 20.18 1.68 -0.70
CA GLN A 56 20.27 2.22 0.67
C GLN A 56 18.90 2.22 1.34
N TYR A 57 18.86 1.68 2.56
CA TYR A 57 17.68 1.63 3.43
C TYR A 57 17.60 2.88 4.29
N MET A 58 16.49 3.60 4.22
CA MET A 58 16.19 4.79 5.02
C MET A 58 15.63 4.37 6.37
N ILE A 59 16.26 4.81 7.46
CA ILE A 59 15.79 4.53 8.84
C ILE A 59 15.22 5.77 9.51
N TYR A 60 15.57 6.96 9.01
CA TYR A 60 15.09 8.21 9.54
C TYR A 60 15.20 9.27 8.47
N ASP A 61 14.18 10.12 8.42
CA ASP A 61 14.14 11.31 7.59
C ASP A 61 13.61 12.51 8.37
N GLU A 62 14.18 13.67 8.09
CA GLU A 62 13.76 14.94 8.66
C GLU A 62 13.83 16.04 7.61
N LEU A 63 12.67 16.63 7.30
CA LEU A 63 12.58 17.79 6.42
C LEU A 63 12.47 19.07 7.25
N MET A 64 13.47 19.93 7.13
CA MET A 64 13.53 21.22 7.83
C MET A 64 13.46 22.39 6.86
N ARG A 65 12.81 23.48 7.27
CA ARG A 65 12.88 24.75 6.55
C ARG A 65 14.14 25.50 6.95
N ILE A 66 14.90 25.99 5.97
CA ILE A 66 16.08 26.84 6.16
C ILE A 66 15.85 28.22 5.53
N LYS A 67 16.82 29.13 5.66
CA LYS A 67 16.71 30.50 5.16
C LYS A 67 16.43 30.56 3.64
N ASP A 68 17.12 29.73 2.87
CA ASP A 68 17.14 29.76 1.41
C ASP A 68 16.37 28.60 0.75
N GLY A 69 15.52 27.90 1.53
CA GLY A 69 14.73 26.76 1.05
C GLY A 69 14.47 25.72 2.13
N TYR A 70 14.84 24.48 1.84
CA TYR A 70 14.65 23.31 2.71
C TYR A 70 15.96 22.53 2.86
N ALA A 71 16.05 21.74 3.92
CA ALA A 71 17.09 20.75 4.12
C ALA A 71 16.45 19.41 4.47
N LEU A 72 16.75 18.38 3.70
CA LEU A 72 16.37 17.00 3.98
C LEU A 72 17.56 16.28 4.59
N ARG A 73 17.39 15.78 5.82
CA ARG A 73 18.34 14.92 6.51
C ARG A 73 17.83 13.49 6.47
N VAL A 74 18.69 12.54 6.11
CA VAL A 74 18.36 11.12 6.03
C VAL A 74 19.45 10.31 6.70
N LEU A 75 19.07 9.34 7.52
CA LEU A 75 19.97 8.30 8.02
C LEU A 75 19.69 7.02 7.25
N PHE A 76 20.77 6.36 6.83
CA PHE A 76 20.74 5.07 6.17
C PHE A 76 21.36 3.99 7.05
N ASP A 77 20.89 2.74 6.94
CA ASP A 77 21.43 1.58 7.69
C ASP A 77 22.49 0.78 6.91
N ALA A 78 22.32 0.64 5.60
CA ALA A 78 23.18 -0.20 4.77
C ALA A 78 23.71 0.53 3.52
N PRO A 79 24.94 1.08 3.55
CA PRO A 79 25.80 1.24 4.73
C PRO A 79 25.33 2.38 5.65
N GLU A 80 25.67 2.29 6.94
CA GLU A 80 25.37 3.32 7.93
C GLU A 80 25.98 4.65 7.48
N SER A 81 25.11 5.61 7.16
CA SER A 81 25.54 6.93 6.69
C SER A 81 24.48 7.98 6.94
N GLU A 82 24.95 9.20 7.18
CA GLU A 82 24.09 10.37 7.24
C GLU A 82 24.23 11.21 5.98
N TRP A 83 23.08 11.68 5.51
CA TRP A 83 22.99 12.61 4.41
C TRP A 83 22.20 13.84 4.79
N THR A 84 22.71 15.02 4.42
CA THR A 84 21.96 16.27 4.50
C THR A 84 22.08 17.00 3.18
N ILE A 85 20.94 17.19 2.51
CA ILE A 85 20.86 17.96 1.28
C ILE A 85 20.05 19.21 1.54
N SER A 86 20.56 20.36 1.13
CA SER A 86 19.78 21.59 1.06
C SER A 86 19.37 21.89 -0.37
N MET A 87 18.13 22.33 -0.56
CA MET A 87 17.51 22.60 -1.86
C MET A 87 16.57 23.80 -1.77
N LYS A 88 16.26 24.45 -2.89
CA LYS A 88 15.30 25.57 -2.89
C LYS A 88 13.86 25.12 -2.66
N SER A 89 13.49 23.98 -3.26
CA SER A 89 12.14 23.41 -3.17
C SER A 89 12.21 21.89 -3.30
N ILE A 90 11.13 21.22 -2.94
CA ILE A 90 10.96 19.78 -3.09
C ILE A 90 9.57 19.50 -3.68
N GLU A 91 9.50 18.55 -4.61
CA GLU A 91 8.26 18.00 -5.15
C GLU A 91 8.24 16.50 -4.89
N ALA A 92 7.04 15.95 -4.70
CA ALA A 92 6.84 14.53 -4.44
C ALA A 92 5.68 14.01 -5.29
N SER A 93 5.94 12.97 -6.08
CA SER A 93 4.93 12.16 -6.74
C SER A 93 4.82 10.84 -6.01
N CYS A 94 3.61 10.47 -5.60
CA CYS A 94 3.35 9.27 -4.82
C CYS A 94 2.53 8.29 -5.66
N TYR A 95 2.92 7.02 -5.62
CA TYR A 95 2.27 5.96 -6.34
C TYR A 95 1.90 4.82 -5.38
N TYR A 96 0.82 4.15 -5.74
CA TYR A 96 0.21 3.05 -5.00
C TYR A 96 0.23 1.79 -5.86
N ARG A 97 0.22 0.63 -5.20
CA ARG A 97 -0.16 -0.61 -5.86
C ARG A 97 -1.66 -0.63 -6.15
N PRO A 98 -2.09 -1.10 -7.34
CA PRO A 98 -3.50 -1.41 -7.57
C PRO A 98 -4.01 -2.43 -6.55
N ALA A 99 -5.30 -2.37 -6.19
CA ALA A 99 -5.89 -3.23 -5.15
C ALA A 99 -5.60 -4.72 -5.40
N PHE A 100 -5.77 -5.17 -6.64
CA PHE A 100 -5.55 -6.56 -7.03
C PHE A 100 -4.09 -7.02 -6.92
N TYR A 101 -3.12 -6.12 -6.99
CA TYR A 101 -1.73 -6.47 -6.69
C TYR A 101 -1.58 -6.87 -5.22
N THR A 102 -2.16 -6.09 -4.32
CA THR A 102 -2.07 -6.34 -2.88
C THR A 102 -2.78 -7.63 -2.49
N ILE A 103 -3.97 -7.89 -3.04
CA ILE A 103 -4.69 -9.17 -2.85
C ILE A 103 -3.80 -10.33 -3.29
N TYR A 104 -3.26 -10.26 -4.51
CA TYR A 104 -2.41 -11.30 -5.08
C TYR A 104 -1.16 -11.58 -4.24
N HIS A 105 -0.51 -10.52 -3.76
CA HIS A 105 0.72 -10.64 -2.96
C HIS A 105 0.45 -11.18 -1.56
N ASN A 106 -0.66 -10.77 -0.93
CA ASN A 106 -1.01 -11.17 0.44
C ASN A 106 -1.55 -12.60 0.52
N GLU A 107 -2.27 -13.04 -0.50
CA GLU A 107 -2.94 -14.36 -0.51
C GLU A 107 -2.06 -15.47 -1.11
N GLU A 108 -0.75 -15.21 -1.30
CA GLU A 108 0.21 -16.15 -1.89
C GLU A 108 -0.26 -16.78 -3.22
N MET A 109 -1.11 -16.08 -3.98
CA MET A 109 -1.61 -16.55 -5.29
C MET A 109 -0.55 -16.50 -6.40
N GLY A 110 0.72 -16.25 -6.02
CA GLY A 110 1.89 -15.83 -6.79
C GLY A 110 2.22 -16.59 -8.08
N GLU A 111 1.69 -17.80 -8.25
CA GLU A 111 2.01 -18.68 -9.39
C GLU A 111 0.84 -18.87 -10.38
N GLU A 112 -0.38 -18.40 -10.09
CA GLU A 112 -1.57 -18.74 -10.89
C GLU A 112 -2.11 -17.63 -11.79
N LEU A 113 -1.81 -16.35 -11.52
CA LEU A 113 -2.40 -15.24 -12.29
C LEU A 113 -1.51 -14.83 -13.46
N SER A 114 -2.03 -14.95 -14.68
CA SER A 114 -1.35 -14.45 -15.87
C SER A 114 -1.30 -12.91 -15.86
N PHE A 115 -0.28 -12.32 -16.48
CA PHE A 115 -0.20 -10.86 -16.65
C PHE A 115 -1.44 -10.29 -17.34
N GLU A 116 -2.00 -11.01 -18.31
CA GLU A 116 -3.22 -10.62 -19.02
C GLU A 116 -4.44 -10.59 -18.10
N ASP A 117 -4.60 -11.60 -17.24
CA ASP A 117 -5.71 -11.66 -16.31
C ASP A 117 -5.60 -10.59 -15.23
N TYR A 118 -4.38 -10.28 -14.78
CA TYR A 118 -4.14 -9.14 -13.91
C TYR A 118 -4.59 -7.82 -14.54
N LEU A 119 -4.24 -7.55 -15.80
CA LEU A 119 -4.64 -6.31 -16.49
C LEU A 119 -6.16 -6.14 -16.59
N LYS A 120 -6.92 -7.24 -16.73
CA LYS A 120 -8.39 -7.22 -16.79
C LYS A 120 -9.04 -6.83 -15.47
N GLN A 121 -8.36 -7.00 -14.34
CA GLN A 121 -8.86 -6.67 -13.02
C GLN A 121 -8.57 -5.21 -12.62
N LEU A 122 -7.70 -4.52 -13.37
CA LEU A 122 -7.41 -3.12 -13.08
C LEU A 122 -8.64 -2.23 -13.29
N ASN A 123 -8.80 -1.24 -12.41
CA ASN A 123 -9.85 -0.23 -12.44
C ASN A 123 -9.63 0.78 -13.59
N HIS A 124 -9.75 0.34 -14.83
CA HIS A 124 -9.67 1.18 -16.03
C HIS A 124 -11.08 1.36 -16.65
N PRO A 125 -11.50 2.57 -17.09
CA PRO A 125 -10.69 3.76 -17.35
C PRO A 125 -10.59 4.77 -16.21
N ASP A 126 -11.09 4.45 -15.02
CA ASP A 126 -11.25 5.43 -13.94
C ASP A 126 -9.90 5.90 -13.36
N HIS A 127 -8.84 5.08 -13.46
CA HIS A 127 -7.52 5.39 -12.91
C HIS A 127 -6.43 5.59 -13.98
N ASN A 128 -5.46 6.43 -13.64
CA ASN A 128 -4.22 6.60 -14.39
C ASN A 128 -3.16 5.63 -13.88
N TYR A 129 -2.58 4.86 -14.79
CA TYR A 129 -1.56 3.87 -14.46
C TYR A 129 -0.17 4.33 -14.90
N TRP A 130 0.82 3.83 -14.18
CA TRP A 130 2.23 4.07 -14.43
C TRP A 130 2.98 2.75 -14.53
N LEU A 131 3.90 2.70 -15.49
CA LEU A 131 4.93 1.68 -15.54
C LEU A 131 6.16 2.24 -14.82
N ILE A 132 6.53 1.65 -13.69
CA ILE A 132 7.73 2.02 -12.93
C ILE A 132 8.64 0.80 -12.89
N THR A 133 9.84 0.97 -13.42
CA THR A 133 10.89 -0.04 -13.48
C THR A 133 12.19 0.53 -12.93
N PRO A 134 13.22 -0.30 -12.66
CA PRO A 134 14.53 0.19 -12.24
C PRO A 134 15.09 1.28 -13.15
N ASP A 135 14.88 1.20 -14.47
CA ASP A 135 15.51 2.13 -15.42
C ASP A 135 14.59 3.24 -15.97
N VAL A 136 13.27 3.07 -15.89
CA VAL A 136 12.33 4.07 -16.44
C VAL A 136 11.00 4.10 -15.68
N SER A 137 10.42 5.30 -15.58
CA SER A 137 9.04 5.53 -15.16
C SER A 137 8.28 6.27 -16.25
N CYS A 138 7.11 5.79 -16.64
CA CYS A 138 6.27 6.47 -17.63
C CYS A 138 4.78 6.18 -17.44
N PRO A 139 3.90 7.13 -17.81
CA PRO A 139 2.47 6.89 -17.81
C PRO A 139 2.12 5.83 -18.85
N ILE A 140 1.13 5.01 -18.52
CA ILE A 140 0.64 3.94 -19.40
C ILE A 140 -0.88 3.98 -19.49
N LYS A 141 -1.39 3.46 -20.61
CA LYS A 141 -2.80 3.10 -20.75
C LYS A 141 -2.91 1.59 -20.75
N ILE A 142 -4.02 1.10 -20.21
CA ILE A 142 -4.31 -0.32 -20.18
C ILE A 142 -5.38 -0.59 -21.24
N ASP A 143 -5.06 -1.46 -22.19
CA ASP A 143 -6.07 -2.18 -22.96
C ASP A 143 -6.18 -3.59 -22.35
N SER A 144 -7.31 -4.29 -22.57
CA SER A 144 -7.67 -5.50 -21.81
C SER A 144 -6.66 -6.65 -21.91
N HIS A 145 -5.66 -6.53 -22.79
CA HIS A 145 -4.62 -7.52 -23.03
C HIS A 145 -3.21 -6.91 -23.13
N GLU A 146 -3.07 -5.58 -23.09
CA GLU A 146 -1.77 -4.94 -23.32
C GLU A 146 -1.58 -3.63 -22.56
N VAL A 147 -0.32 -3.35 -22.23
CA VAL A 147 0.12 -2.07 -21.70
C VAL A 147 0.58 -1.19 -22.86
N ILE A 148 -0.11 -0.07 -23.05
CA ILE A 148 0.18 0.91 -24.09
C ILE A 148 1.00 2.04 -23.49
N LEU A 149 2.24 2.19 -23.94
CA LEU A 149 3.14 3.26 -23.53
C LEU A 149 3.02 4.43 -24.53
N GLU A 150 2.92 5.67 -24.04
CA GLU A 150 2.70 6.85 -24.88
C GLU A 150 3.77 7.03 -25.97
N ASN A 151 5.04 6.71 -25.66
CA ASN A 151 6.18 6.80 -26.58
C ASN A 151 7.02 5.52 -26.56
N GLY A 152 6.37 4.37 -26.48
CA GLY A 152 7.09 3.12 -26.27
C GLY A 152 6.31 1.86 -26.57
N LYS A 153 6.89 0.74 -26.16
CA LYS A 153 6.25 -0.57 -26.17
C LYS A 153 6.83 -1.44 -25.08
N MET A 154 5.98 -2.27 -24.50
CA MET A 154 6.34 -3.41 -23.68
C MET A 154 6.12 -4.66 -24.53
N SER A 155 7.07 -5.58 -24.49
CA SER A 155 6.96 -6.85 -25.22
C SER A 155 7.62 -7.96 -24.44
N PHE A 156 7.04 -9.15 -24.56
CA PHE A 156 7.54 -10.36 -23.93
C PHE A 156 8.22 -11.22 -24.98
N LYS A 157 9.44 -11.69 -24.69
CA LYS A 157 10.16 -12.61 -25.58
C LYS A 157 10.95 -13.59 -24.75
N GLU A 158 10.62 -14.89 -24.90
CA GLU A 158 11.16 -15.93 -24.01
C GLU A 158 10.88 -15.50 -22.55
N ASP A 159 11.84 -15.66 -21.65
CA ASP A 159 11.69 -15.29 -20.23
C ASP A 159 12.12 -13.84 -19.95
N LYS A 160 11.86 -12.93 -20.90
CA LYS A 160 12.30 -11.53 -20.82
C LYS A 160 11.19 -10.55 -21.07
N ILE A 161 11.19 -9.50 -20.25
CA ILE A 161 10.39 -8.30 -20.43
C ILE A 161 11.27 -7.27 -21.15
N ILE A 162 10.84 -6.80 -22.32
CA ILE A 162 11.56 -5.80 -23.11
C ILE A 162 10.72 -4.53 -23.15
N ILE A 163 11.26 -3.46 -22.58
CA ILE A 163 10.63 -2.14 -22.55
C ILE A 163 11.45 -1.20 -23.44
N SER A 164 10.81 -0.64 -24.46
CA SER A 164 11.38 0.40 -25.31
C SER A 164 10.62 1.69 -25.09
N VAL A 165 11.30 2.75 -24.69
CA VAL A 165 10.72 4.09 -24.50
C VAL A 165 11.63 5.11 -25.19
N ALA A 166 11.06 5.91 -26.08
CA ALA A 166 11.80 6.81 -26.96
C ALA A 166 12.95 6.10 -27.69
N ASN A 167 14.20 6.46 -27.42
CA ASN A 167 15.41 5.87 -28.01
C ASN A 167 16.11 4.86 -27.11
N SER A 168 15.53 4.55 -25.94
CA SER A 168 16.11 3.64 -24.95
C SER A 168 15.43 2.27 -25.01
N ARG A 169 16.19 1.24 -24.62
CA ARG A 169 15.70 -0.13 -24.54
C ARG A 169 16.24 -0.80 -23.28
N TYR A 170 15.33 -1.29 -22.46
CA TYR A 170 15.59 -1.97 -21.21
C TYR A 170 15.11 -3.42 -21.31
N VAL A 171 15.81 -4.33 -20.65
CA VAL A 171 15.54 -5.77 -20.72
C VAL A 171 15.66 -6.35 -19.32
N TYR A 172 14.56 -6.94 -18.84
CA TYR A 172 14.46 -7.53 -17.50
C TYR A 172 14.24 -9.04 -17.60
N ASN A 173 14.86 -9.81 -16.71
CA ASN A 173 14.63 -11.25 -16.59
C ASN A 173 13.35 -11.51 -15.79
N MET A 174 12.46 -12.37 -16.30
CA MET A 174 11.24 -12.76 -15.59
C MET A 174 11.51 -13.58 -14.32
N ASP A 175 12.67 -14.23 -14.21
CA ASP A 175 13.08 -14.91 -12.98
C ASP A 175 13.33 -13.92 -11.82
N GLU A 176 13.68 -12.67 -12.15
CA GLU A 176 13.99 -11.62 -11.18
C GLU A 176 12.83 -10.62 -11.04
N TYR A 177 12.08 -10.39 -12.12
CA TYR A 177 11.04 -9.37 -12.19
C TYR A 177 9.74 -9.94 -12.79
N HIS A 178 8.70 -10.03 -11.95
CA HIS A 178 7.35 -10.30 -12.45
C HIS A 178 6.75 -9.03 -13.07
N PRO A 179 6.11 -9.10 -14.26
CA PRO A 179 5.64 -7.89 -14.97
C PRO A 179 4.58 -7.08 -14.22
N ILE A 180 3.77 -7.71 -13.37
CA ILE A 180 2.79 -7.00 -12.53
C ILE A 180 3.47 -6.04 -11.54
N ASN A 181 4.71 -6.35 -11.12
CA ASN A 181 5.48 -5.55 -10.17
C ASN A 181 5.89 -4.20 -10.75
N PHE A 182 5.72 -3.99 -12.05
CA PHE A 182 5.97 -2.71 -12.70
C PHE A 182 4.74 -1.81 -12.80
N ILE A 183 3.55 -2.29 -12.43
CA ILE A 183 2.30 -1.53 -12.57
C ILE A 183 1.96 -0.82 -11.26
N PHE A 184 1.77 0.49 -11.37
CA PHE A 184 1.40 1.38 -10.28
C PHE A 184 0.26 2.31 -10.70
N THR A 185 -0.36 2.97 -9.73
CA THR A 185 -1.42 3.97 -9.92
C THR A 185 -1.17 5.18 -9.03
N GLU A 186 -1.70 6.35 -9.40
CA GLU A 186 -1.68 7.55 -8.54
C GLU A 186 -2.86 7.59 -7.56
N THR A 187 -3.79 6.66 -7.69
CA THR A 187 -5.00 6.57 -6.88
C THR A 187 -4.86 5.42 -5.89
N TYR A 188 -5.05 5.71 -4.59
CA TYR A 188 -5.13 4.66 -3.58
C TYR A 188 -6.40 3.84 -3.79
N GLU A 189 -6.24 2.52 -3.86
CA GLU A 189 -7.33 1.56 -3.94
C GLU A 189 -7.30 0.72 -2.67
N ASP A 190 -8.40 0.67 -1.92
CA ASP A 190 -8.52 -0.23 -0.77
C ASP A 190 -8.76 -1.66 -1.28
N PRO A 191 -7.78 -2.58 -1.14
CA PRO A 191 -7.91 -3.95 -1.61
C PRO A 191 -9.06 -4.71 -0.95
N TYR A 192 -9.52 -4.26 0.21
CA TYR A 192 -10.57 -4.90 0.97
C TYR A 192 -11.81 -4.02 1.10
N ALA A 193 -12.02 -3.07 0.16
CA ALA A 193 -13.15 -2.16 0.17
C ALA A 193 -14.51 -2.88 0.30
N GLN A 194 -14.65 -4.05 -0.33
CA GLN A 194 -15.85 -4.88 -0.28
C GLN A 194 -16.21 -5.35 1.13
N ASN A 195 -15.22 -5.47 2.03
CA ASN A 195 -15.44 -5.83 3.44
C ASN A 195 -16.13 -4.72 4.23
N ASN A 196 -16.18 -3.50 3.67
CA ASN A 196 -16.89 -2.37 4.27
C ASN A 196 -18.30 -2.18 3.68
N GLU A 197 -18.69 -2.96 2.67
CA GLU A 197 -20.06 -2.92 2.16
C GLU A 197 -21.01 -3.57 3.18
N PRO A 198 -22.11 -2.92 3.57
CA PRO A 198 -23.02 -3.49 4.55
C PRO A 198 -23.67 -4.77 4.01
N LEU A 199 -23.83 -5.77 4.88
CA LEU A 199 -24.65 -6.95 4.61
C LEU A 199 -26.14 -6.68 4.87
N PRO A 200 -27.05 -7.34 4.13
CA PRO A 200 -28.47 -7.38 4.48
C PRO A 200 -28.66 -7.93 5.90
N GLN A 201 -29.59 -7.34 6.66
CA GLN A 201 -29.77 -7.63 8.08
C GLN A 201 -30.04 -9.12 8.36
N GLU A 202 -30.78 -9.77 7.47
CA GLU A 202 -31.13 -11.19 7.53
C GLU A 202 -29.94 -12.14 7.33
N GLU A 203 -28.82 -11.66 6.75
CA GLU A 203 -27.63 -12.48 6.46
C GLU A 203 -26.56 -12.35 7.55
N ILE A 204 -26.57 -11.27 8.33
CA ILE A 204 -25.52 -10.92 9.31
C ILE A 204 -25.29 -12.04 10.33
N GLU A 205 -26.34 -12.57 10.97
CA GLU A 205 -26.20 -13.61 11.99
C GLU A 205 -25.56 -14.88 11.42
N SER A 206 -26.07 -15.33 10.27
CA SER A 206 -25.55 -16.53 9.60
C SER A 206 -24.13 -16.35 9.07
N ALA A 207 -23.76 -15.12 8.69
CA ALA A 207 -22.41 -14.79 8.25
C ALA A 207 -21.42 -14.85 9.42
N ILE A 208 -21.74 -14.24 10.57
CA ILE A 208 -20.86 -14.24 11.74
C ILE A 208 -20.65 -15.65 12.29
N LEU A 209 -21.72 -16.45 12.37
CA LEU A 209 -21.67 -17.81 12.90
C LEU A 209 -21.27 -18.86 11.85
N GLY A 210 -21.03 -18.44 10.61
CA GLY A 210 -20.61 -19.29 9.50
C GLY A 210 -19.13 -19.65 9.57
N ASN A 211 -18.59 -20.20 8.47
CA ASN A 211 -17.17 -20.54 8.34
C ASN A 211 -16.46 -19.70 7.26
N ASP A 212 -17.19 -18.78 6.62
CA ASP A 212 -16.66 -17.91 5.58
C ASP A 212 -16.07 -16.67 6.24
N LEU A 213 -14.73 -16.60 6.31
CA LEU A 213 -14.01 -15.54 7.00
C LEU A 213 -14.28 -14.16 6.39
N GLU A 214 -14.41 -14.08 5.07
CA GLU A 214 -14.67 -12.81 4.38
C GLU A 214 -16.06 -12.30 4.73
N LEU A 215 -17.07 -13.19 4.70
CA LEU A 215 -18.42 -12.86 5.14
C LEU A 215 -18.49 -12.52 6.63
N GLN A 216 -17.73 -13.22 7.49
CA GLN A 216 -17.65 -12.90 8.92
C GLN A 216 -17.10 -11.48 9.13
N VAL A 217 -15.98 -11.12 8.50
CA VAL A 217 -15.37 -9.78 8.60
C VAL A 217 -16.37 -8.71 8.15
N ARG A 218 -17.01 -8.91 6.99
CA ARG A 218 -18.00 -7.98 6.45
C ARG A 218 -19.22 -7.83 7.37
N ALA A 219 -19.68 -8.92 7.98
CA ALA A 219 -20.79 -8.90 8.92
C ALA A 219 -20.44 -8.14 10.21
N TRP A 220 -19.25 -8.37 10.77
CA TRP A 220 -18.74 -7.59 11.90
C TRP A 220 -18.59 -6.11 11.58
N ASN A 221 -18.04 -5.76 10.41
CA ASN A 221 -17.92 -4.38 9.94
C ASN A 221 -19.29 -3.70 9.77
N THR A 222 -20.31 -4.45 9.32
CA THR A 222 -21.69 -3.98 9.22
C THR A 222 -22.24 -3.61 10.61
N LEU A 223 -22.07 -4.49 11.59
CA LEU A 223 -22.48 -4.21 12.98
C LEU A 223 -21.72 -3.02 13.57
N PHE A 224 -20.41 -2.95 13.34
CA PHE A 224 -19.56 -1.89 13.89
C PHE A 224 -19.85 -0.51 13.31
N SER A 225 -20.16 -0.43 12.02
CA SER A 225 -20.44 0.83 11.32
C SER A 225 -21.73 1.50 11.79
N ASN A 226 -22.73 0.72 12.23
CA ASN A 226 -24.01 1.26 12.70
C ASN A 226 -24.62 0.44 13.85
N PRO A 227 -23.98 0.42 15.03
CA PRO A 227 -24.28 -0.59 16.03
C PRO A 227 -25.62 -0.35 16.74
N MET A 228 -26.08 0.90 16.79
CA MET A 228 -27.38 1.27 17.38
C MET A 228 -28.58 0.70 16.62
N ASN A 229 -28.42 0.41 15.32
CA ASN A 229 -29.49 -0.22 14.52
C ASN A 229 -29.53 -1.75 14.68
N HIS A 230 -28.56 -2.32 15.38
CA HIS A 230 -28.37 -3.76 15.48
C HIS A 230 -28.22 -4.26 16.93
N VAL A 231 -28.69 -3.49 17.92
CA VAL A 231 -28.53 -3.81 19.37
C VAL A 231 -28.93 -5.24 19.72
N ASP A 232 -30.13 -5.67 19.32
CA ASP A 232 -30.62 -7.01 19.64
C ASP A 232 -29.77 -8.11 18.97
N LEU A 233 -29.37 -7.86 17.72
CA LEU A 233 -28.58 -8.79 16.93
C LEU A 233 -27.14 -8.91 17.47
N ILE A 234 -26.51 -7.78 17.83
CA ILE A 234 -25.18 -7.73 18.44
C ILE A 234 -25.14 -8.61 19.69
N ASN A 235 -26.10 -8.42 20.60
CA ASN A 235 -26.14 -9.19 21.84
C ASN A 235 -26.40 -10.67 21.58
N ASN A 236 -27.33 -11.00 20.68
CA ASN A 236 -27.62 -12.39 20.33
C ASN A 236 -26.39 -13.12 19.74
N VAL A 237 -25.70 -12.49 18.80
CA VAL A 237 -24.53 -13.08 18.15
C VAL A 237 -23.37 -13.22 19.14
N LEU A 238 -23.09 -12.19 19.94
CA LEU A 238 -22.02 -12.24 20.95
C LEU A 238 -22.24 -13.35 21.99
N LEU A 239 -23.48 -13.64 22.38
CA LEU A 239 -23.79 -14.76 23.27
C LEU A 239 -23.47 -16.12 22.63
N GLN A 240 -23.61 -16.24 21.30
CA GLN A 240 -23.33 -17.46 20.55
C GLN A 240 -21.85 -17.60 20.16
N THR A 241 -21.11 -16.50 20.00
CA THR A 241 -19.70 -16.52 19.61
C THR A 241 -18.82 -17.16 20.69
N GLU A 242 -18.00 -18.15 20.32
CA GLU A 242 -16.98 -18.71 21.21
C GLU A 242 -15.69 -17.87 21.15
N ILE A 243 -15.07 -17.63 22.30
CA ILE A 243 -13.77 -16.96 22.38
C ILE A 243 -12.69 -17.97 22.02
N SER A 244 -11.85 -17.63 21.06
CA SER A 244 -10.67 -18.39 20.64
C SER A 244 -9.45 -17.48 20.64
N GLU A 245 -8.25 -18.06 20.65
CA GLU A 245 -7.00 -17.29 20.51
C GLU A 245 -6.95 -16.48 19.20
N GLU A 246 -7.67 -16.94 18.16
CA GLU A 246 -7.71 -16.29 16.84
C GLU A 246 -8.61 -15.05 16.81
N ASN A 247 -9.69 -15.02 17.60
CA ASN A 247 -10.68 -13.94 17.56
C ASN A 247 -10.66 -13.02 18.80
N GLU A 248 -9.88 -13.35 19.82
CA GLU A 248 -9.84 -12.63 21.10
C GLU A 248 -9.58 -11.13 20.93
N MET A 249 -8.54 -10.76 20.18
CA MET A 249 -8.18 -9.34 19.97
C MET A 249 -9.27 -8.57 19.21
N LEU A 250 -9.86 -9.20 18.20
CA LEU A 250 -10.94 -8.61 17.40
C LEU A 250 -12.18 -8.38 18.28
N LEU A 251 -12.57 -9.39 19.04
CA LEU A 251 -13.72 -9.31 19.95
C LEU A 251 -13.50 -8.25 21.02
N ALA A 252 -12.29 -8.11 21.57
CA ALA A 252 -11.99 -7.06 22.55
C ALA A 252 -12.28 -5.65 22.00
N VAL A 253 -11.91 -5.37 20.73
CA VAL A 253 -12.20 -4.08 20.08
C VAL A 253 -13.71 -3.85 19.96
N PHE A 254 -14.46 -4.84 19.48
CA PHE A 254 -15.91 -4.71 19.31
C PHE A 254 -16.65 -4.58 20.64
N ILE A 255 -16.31 -5.41 21.62
CA ILE A 255 -16.89 -5.41 22.95
C ILE A 255 -16.65 -4.06 23.64
N SER A 256 -15.42 -3.53 23.58
CA SER A 256 -15.10 -2.23 24.16
C SER A 256 -15.98 -1.12 23.56
N GLU A 257 -16.01 -1.01 22.23
CA GLU A 257 -16.81 0.02 21.54
C GLU A 257 -18.31 -0.09 21.84
N PHE A 258 -18.86 -1.32 21.83
CA PHE A 258 -20.28 -1.53 22.10
C PHE A 258 -20.64 -1.28 23.56
N ASN A 259 -19.73 -1.59 24.49
CA ASN A 259 -19.92 -1.30 25.91
C ASN A 259 -19.93 0.22 26.16
N GLU A 260 -18.97 0.96 25.58
CA GLU A 260 -18.92 2.42 25.67
C GLU A 260 -20.20 3.08 25.14
N LYS A 261 -20.80 2.50 24.11
CA LYS A 261 -22.08 2.95 23.53
C LYS A 261 -23.32 2.49 24.31
N GLY A 262 -23.16 1.71 25.38
CA GLY A 262 -24.27 1.20 26.19
C GLY A 262 -25.18 0.21 25.44
N ILE A 263 -24.62 -0.52 24.48
CA ILE A 263 -25.35 -1.48 23.62
C ILE A 263 -25.44 -2.86 24.27
N LEU A 264 -24.43 -3.24 25.05
CA LEU A 264 -24.32 -4.57 25.61
C LEU A 264 -25.29 -4.80 26.78
N THR A 265 -25.93 -5.96 26.79
CA THR A 265 -26.73 -6.43 27.94
C THR A 265 -25.82 -6.92 29.07
N GLU A 266 -26.37 -7.00 30.29
CA GLU A 266 -25.65 -7.51 31.46
C GLU A 266 -25.06 -8.92 31.20
N GLU A 267 -25.80 -9.80 30.52
CA GLU A 267 -25.36 -11.17 30.22
C GLU A 267 -24.13 -11.20 29.29
N VAL A 268 -24.09 -10.32 28.29
CA VAL A 268 -22.93 -10.21 27.39
C VAL A 268 -21.73 -9.59 28.12
N ILE A 269 -21.97 -8.58 28.95
CA ILE A 269 -20.92 -7.95 29.78
C ILE A 269 -20.29 -8.99 30.72
N GLU A 270 -21.11 -9.85 31.36
CA GLU A 270 -20.61 -10.92 32.22
C GLU A 270 -19.78 -11.95 31.43
N LYS A 271 -20.23 -12.34 30.23
CA LYS A 271 -19.49 -13.29 29.38
C LYS A 271 -18.13 -12.74 28.95
N PHE A 272 -18.04 -11.46 28.60
CA PHE A 272 -16.82 -10.82 28.09
C PHE A 272 -16.11 -9.94 29.13
N GLN A 273 -16.35 -10.17 30.43
CA GLN A 273 -15.85 -9.31 31.50
C GLN A 273 -14.33 -9.13 31.47
N SER A 274 -13.56 -10.13 31.01
CA SER A 274 -12.10 -10.05 30.90
C SER A 274 -11.60 -9.13 29.78
N MET A 275 -12.47 -8.68 28.88
CA MET A 275 -12.15 -7.81 27.74
C MET A 275 -12.67 -6.39 27.91
N ILE A 276 -13.44 -6.12 28.97
CA ILE A 276 -14.03 -4.83 29.29
C ILE A 276 -13.19 -4.22 30.41
N ASP A 277 -12.12 -3.52 30.02
CA ASP A 277 -11.30 -2.68 30.92
C ASP A 277 -11.73 -1.21 30.84
#